data_AF-A0A660PBX0-F1
#
_entry.id   AF-A0A660PBX0-F1
#
_cell.length_a   1.000
_cell.length_b   1.000
_cell.length_c   1.000
_cell.angle_alpha   90.00
_cell.angle_beta   90.00
_cell.angle_gamma   90.00
#
_symmetry.space_group_name_H-M   'P 1'
#
loop_
_entity.id
_entity.type
_entity.pdbx_description
1 polymer ?
#
loop_
_entity_poly.entity_id
_entity_poly.type
_entity_poly.pdbx_seq_one_letter_code
_entity_poly.pdbx_strand_id
1 'polypeptide(L)'
;MKKKEETERLARLELLLEKNERRGSRLCWIRWDPNSKYGYEIDDAREDIRWMIYEIKKLREENTELKSFVDNFREAMEDEFKK
;
A
#
# COMPACT_ATOMS: atom_id res chain seq x y z
N MET A 1 8.91 -12.10 11.13
CA MET A 1 9.08 -10.72 11.63
C MET A 1 8.74 -9.65 10.59
N LYS A 2 9.21 -9.73 9.33
CA LYS A 2 8.92 -8.72 8.26
C LYS A 2 7.44 -8.34 8.06
N LYS A 3 6.51 -9.29 7.96
CA LYS A 3 5.07 -9.00 7.78
C LYS A 3 4.49 -8.10 8.89
N LYS A 4 4.94 -8.28 10.14
CA LYS A 4 4.46 -7.50 11.28
C LYS A 4 4.96 -6.05 11.22
N GLU A 5 6.23 -5.88 10.84
CA GLU A 5 6.89 -4.59 10.62
C GLU A 5 6.28 -3.82 9.42
N GLU A 6 5.91 -4.51 8.34
CA GLU A 6 5.26 -3.92 7.16
C GLU A 6 3.81 -3.48 7.43
N THR A 7 3.07 -4.19 8.29
CA THR A 7 1.74 -3.76 8.75
C THR A 7 1.84 -2.53 9.65
N GLU A 8 2.84 -2.51 10.52
CA GLU A 8 3.13 -1.39 11.42
C GLU A 8 3.52 -0.11 10.66
N ARG A 9 4.29 -0.26 9.58
CA ARG A 9 4.64 0.86 8.67
C ARG A 9 3.42 1.48 7.98
N LEU A 10 2.50 0.65 7.46
CA LEU A 10 1.32 1.15 6.76
C LEU A 10 0.36 1.85 7.73
N ALA A 11 0.12 1.27 8.91
CA ALA A 11 -0.69 1.89 9.96
C ALA A 11 -0.10 3.23 10.43
N ARG A 12 1.24 3.31 10.52
CA ARG A 12 1.92 4.57 10.84
C ARG A 12 1.73 5.63 9.75
N LEU A 13 1.74 5.26 8.47
CA LEU A 13 1.48 6.17 7.36
C LEU A 13 0.06 6.75 7.41
N GLU A 14 -0.94 5.93 7.71
CA GLU A 14 -2.34 6.38 7.87
C GLU A 14 -2.46 7.39 9.02
N LEU A 15 -1.85 7.11 10.16
CA LEU A 15 -1.84 8.02 11.31
C LEU A 15 -1.16 9.35 10.99
N LEU A 16 -0.10 9.33 10.18
CA LEU A 16 0.60 10.54 9.75
C LEU A 16 -0.25 11.36 8.78
N LEU A 17 -0.95 10.73 7.83
CA LEU A 17 -1.87 11.42 6.92
C LEU A 17 -3.02 12.08 7.68
N GLU A 18 -3.64 11.35 8.60
CA GLU A 18 -4.72 11.89 9.42
C GLU A 18 -4.26 13.09 10.26
N LYS A 19 -3.06 12.99 10.87
CA LYS A 19 -2.46 14.14 11.59
C LYS A 19 -2.19 15.33 10.67
N ASN A 20 -1.74 15.08 9.44
CA ASN A 20 -1.42 16.12 8.47
C ASN A 20 -2.70 16.87 8.03
N GLU A 21 -3.77 16.12 7.76
CA GLU A 21 -5.08 16.67 7.42
C GLU A 21 -5.67 17.51 8.54
N ARG A 22 -5.63 17.04 9.79
CA ARG A 22 -6.12 17.81 10.95
C ARG A 22 -5.36 19.12 11.18
N ARG A 23 -4.09 19.19 10.78
CA ARG A 23 -3.26 20.39 10.88
C ARG A 23 -3.45 21.36 9.71
N GLY A 24 -4.25 20.99 8.70
CA GLY A 24 -4.44 21.80 7.48
C GLY A 24 -3.19 21.89 6.60
N SER A 25 -2.20 21.03 6.84
CA SER A 25 -0.98 20.99 6.05
C SER A 25 -1.22 20.20 4.75
N ARG A 26 -0.69 20.72 3.64
CA ARG A 26 -0.87 20.11 2.31
C ARG A 26 0.27 19.14 2.06
N LEU A 27 -0.10 17.94 1.65
CA LEU A 27 0.84 16.96 1.13
C LEU A 27 0.93 17.17 -0.38
N CYS A 28 2.14 17.30 -0.91
CA CYS A 28 2.34 17.59 -2.32
C CYS A 28 3.40 16.70 -2.95
N TRP A 29 3.20 16.38 -4.23
CA TRP A 29 4.27 15.92 -5.10
C TRP A 29 5.05 17.12 -5.59
N ILE A 30 6.37 16.96 -5.71
CA ILE A 30 7.25 17.96 -6.32
C ILE A 30 7.91 17.28 -7.50
N ARG A 31 7.62 17.76 -8.70
CA ARG A 31 8.20 17.24 -9.94
C ARG A 31 9.00 18.34 -10.61
N TRP A 32 10.20 18.01 -11.08
CA TRP A 32 10.98 18.94 -11.89
C TRP A 32 10.32 19.10 -13.26
N ASP A 33 10.08 20.34 -13.67
CA ASP A 33 9.61 20.69 -15.01
C ASP A 33 10.33 21.96 -15.48
N PRO A 34 11.19 21.88 -16.51
CA PRO A 34 11.92 23.01 -17.04
C PRO A 34 11.04 24.05 -17.73
N ASN A 35 9.80 23.70 -18.09
CA ASN A 35 8.85 24.63 -18.72
C ASN A 35 7.99 25.38 -17.68
N SER A 36 7.96 24.92 -16.43
CA SER A 36 7.26 25.60 -15.36
C SER A 36 7.99 26.90 -14.96
N LYS A 37 7.22 27.89 -14.52
CA LYS A 37 7.74 29.21 -14.10
C LYS A 37 8.83 29.15 -13.03
N TYR A 38 8.83 28.10 -12.19
CA TYR A 38 9.73 27.95 -11.04
C TYR A 38 10.65 26.74 -11.17
N GLY A 39 10.69 26.07 -12.32
CA GLY A 39 11.47 24.84 -12.54
C GLY A 39 10.91 23.58 -11.86
N TYR A 40 9.80 23.72 -11.14
CA TYR A 40 9.08 22.64 -10.47
C TYR A 40 7.57 22.84 -10.54
N GLU A 41 6.86 21.73 -10.69
CA GLU A 41 5.42 21.62 -10.51
C GLU A 41 5.10 21.02 -9.14
N ILE A 42 4.03 21.51 -8.52
CA ILE A 42 3.58 21.08 -7.20
C ILE A 42 2.12 20.65 -7.30
N ASP A 43 1.87 19.35 -7.12
CA ASP A 43 0.53 18.76 -7.21
C ASP A 43 0.08 18.24 -5.84
N ASP A 44 -1.23 18.28 -5.55
CA ASP A 44 -1.78 17.73 -4.32
C ASP A 44 -1.66 16.20 -4.33
N ALA A 45 -0.94 15.65 -3.35
CA ALA A 45 -0.66 14.22 -3.27
C ALA A 45 -1.66 13.45 -2.40
N ARG A 46 -2.61 14.13 -1.74
CA ARG A 46 -3.43 13.50 -0.69
C ARG A 46 -4.28 12.36 -1.22
N GLU A 47 -4.94 12.57 -2.36
CA GLU A 47 -5.79 11.55 -2.97
C GLU A 47 -4.97 10.35 -3.44
N ASP A 48 -3.86 10.60 -4.14
CA ASP A 48 -2.94 9.56 -4.60
C ASP A 48 -2.45 8.69 -3.45
N ILE A 49 -2.01 9.30 -2.34
CA ILE A 49 -1.52 8.52 -1.19
C ILE A 49 -2.65 7.71 -0.56
N ARG A 50 -3.86 8.27 -0.41
CA ARG A 50 -5.02 7.53 0.10
C ARG A 50 -5.32 6.32 -0.78
N TRP A 51 -5.29 6.50 -2.09
CA TRP A 51 -5.52 5.43 -3.05
C TRP A 51 -4.43 4.35 -2.98
N MET A 52 -3.15 4.74 -2.91
CA MET A 52 -2.04 3.81 -2.74
C MET A 52 -2.16 2.96 -1.46
N ILE A 53 -2.57 3.57 -0.34
CA ILE A 53 -2.78 2.84 0.92
C ILE A 53 -3.90 1.81 0.79
N TYR A 54 -5.02 2.21 0.18
CA TYR A 54 -6.14 1.32 -0.08
C TYR A 54 -5.70 0.12 -0.95
N GLU A 55 -4.99 0.39 -2.04
CA GLU A 55 -4.54 -0.65 -2.97
C GLU A 55 -3.57 -1.63 -2.30
N ILE A 56 -2.64 -1.15 -1.47
CA ILE A 56 -1.74 -2.01 -0.69
C ILE A 56 -2.53 -2.93 0.25
N LYS A 57 -3.58 -2.43 0.91
CA LYS A 57 -4.41 -3.26 1.80
C LYS A 57 -5.14 -4.34 1.01
N LYS A 58 -5.78 -3.96 -0.10
CA LYS A 58 -6.47 -4.88 -1.00
C LYS A 58 -5.54 -5.98 -1.52
N LEU A 59 -4.37 -5.61 -2.04
CA LEU A 59 -3.38 -6.58 -2.52
C LEU A 59 -2.87 -7.52 -1.42
N ARG A 60 -2.78 -7.08 -0.16
CA ARG A 60 -2.41 -7.94 0.96
C ARG A 60 -3.48 -8.97 1.30
N GLU A 61 -4.74 -8.59 1.18
CA GLU A 61 -5.89 -9.48 1.37
C GLU A 61 -5.92 -10.53 0.26
N GLU A 62 -5.90 -10.10 -1.01
CA GLU A 62 -5.86 -10.98 -2.18
C GLU A 62 -4.68 -11.97 -2.13
N ASN A 63 -3.49 -11.51 -1.72
CA ASN A 63 -2.32 -12.37 -1.59
C ASN A 63 -2.45 -13.38 -0.44
N THR A 64 -3.23 -13.04 0.61
CA THR A 64 -3.53 -13.97 1.69
C THR A 64 -4.48 -15.07 1.22
N GLU A 65 -5.54 -14.70 0.49
CA GLU A 65 -6.48 -15.64 -0.11
C GLU A 65 -5.80 -16.58 -1.12
N LEU A 66 -4.97 -16.04 -2.01
CA LEU A 66 -4.21 -16.83 -2.99
C LEU A 66 -3.27 -17.82 -2.31
N LYS A 67 -2.62 -17.43 -1.21
CA LYS A 67 -1.78 -18.35 -0.43
C LYS A 67 -2.60 -19.48 0.16
N SER A 68 -3.73 -19.18 0.79
CA SER A 68 -4.63 -20.20 1.32
C SER A 68 -5.14 -21.15 0.22
N PHE A 69 -5.47 -20.62 -0.95
CA PHE A 69 -5.87 -21.44 -2.09
C PHE A 69 -4.75 -22.40 -2.53
N VAL A 70 -3.52 -21.89 -2.68
CA VAL A 70 -2.35 -22.71 -3.06
C VAL A 70 -2.03 -23.77 -2.01
N ASP A 71 -2.08 -23.42 -0.73
CA ASP A 71 -1.82 -24.37 0.36
C ASP A 71 -2.87 -25.48 0.38
N ASN A 72 -4.17 -25.15 0.27
CA ASN A 72 -5.25 -26.15 0.19
C ASN A 72 -5.09 -27.07 -1.03
N PHE A 73 -4.72 -26.51 -2.19
CA PHE A 73 -4.51 -27.30 -3.41
C PHE A 73 -3.30 -28.23 -3.27
N ARG A 74 -2.21 -27.74 -2.64
CA ARG A 74 -1.03 -28.56 -2.36
C ARG A 74 -1.37 -29.74 -1.44
N GLU A 75 -2.11 -29.49 -0.37
CA GLU A 75 -2.57 -30.53 0.56
C GLU A 75 -3.41 -31.59 -0.15
N ALA A 76 -4.39 -31.16 -0.97
CA ALA A 76 -5.22 -32.08 -1.73
C ALA A 76 -4.40 -32.98 -2.68
N MET A 77 -3.40 -32.43 -3.36
CA MET A 77 -2.51 -33.23 -4.22
C MET A 77 -1.63 -34.19 -3.41
N GLU A 78 -1.05 -33.74 -2.29
CA GLU A 78 -0.25 -34.61 -1.42
C GLU A 78 -1.06 -35.81 -0.89
N ASP A 79 -2.35 -35.61 -0.61
CA ASP A 79 -3.27 -36.67 -0.19
C ASP A 79 -3.62 -37.63 -1.33
N GLU A 80 -3.75 -37.14 -2.57
CA GLU A 80 -3.93 -38.00 -3.74
C GLU A 80 -2.68 -38.85 -4.05
N PHE A 81 -1.47 -38.30 -3.91
CA PHE A 81 -0.22 -39.04 -4.17
C PHE A 81 0.16 -40.06 -3.08
N LYS A 82 -0.44 -39.96 -1.89
CA LYS A 82 -0.24 -40.93 -0.79
C LYS A 82 -1.23 -42.11 -0.82
N LYS A 83 -2.24 -42.06 -1.70
CA LYS A 83 -3.13 -43.19 -1.99
C LYS A 83 -2.53 -44.11 -3.06
#